data_AF-A0AAX4HWQ0-F1
#
_entry.id   AF-A0AAX4HWQ0-F1
#
_cell.length_a   1.000
_cell.length_b   1.000
_cell.length_c   1.000
_cell.angle_alpha   90.00
_cell.angle_beta   90.00
_cell.angle_gamma   90.00
#
_symmetry.space_group_name_H-M   'P 1'
#
loop_
_entity.id
_entity.type
_entity.pdbx_description
1 polymer ?
#
loop_
_entity_poly.entity_id
_entity_poly.type
_entity_poly.pdbx_seq_one_letter_code
_entity_poly.pdbx_strand_id
1 'polypeptide(L)'
;MNQPPQSGPNGPAVEQFLKEAKETCEALAAMLGSMDIAAVITTDKTPEEYRLAIIYRDELDGMRTIGSYWQTSVRNMRMNAPEGEMAKKLQDIDEGFDKFLADIEILYENVVLWIEN
;
A
#
# COMPACT_ATOMS: atom_id res chain seq x y z
N MET A 1 -6.67 -41.90 12.90
CA MET A 1 -7.72 -40.91 12.56
C MET A 1 -7.02 -39.63 12.17
N ASN A 2 -7.15 -39.18 10.93
CA ASN A 2 -6.64 -37.88 10.46
C ASN A 2 -7.74 -36.85 10.70
N GLN A 3 -7.79 -36.25 11.89
CA GLN A 3 -8.62 -35.07 12.07
C GLN A 3 -7.92 -33.90 11.35
N PRO A 4 -8.60 -33.18 10.44
CA PRO A 4 -8.07 -31.94 9.93
C PRO A 4 -7.86 -30.99 11.11
N PRO A 5 -6.79 -30.16 11.12
CA PRO A 5 -6.53 -29.25 12.21
C PRO A 5 -7.76 -28.37 12.41
N GLN A 6 -8.28 -28.34 13.64
CA GLN A 6 -9.35 -27.43 14.01
C GLN A 6 -8.85 -26.01 13.82
N SER A 7 -9.45 -25.28 12.88
CA SER A 7 -9.20 -23.86 12.67
C SER A 7 -9.38 -23.14 14.00
N GLY A 8 -8.31 -22.52 14.49
CA GLY A 8 -8.35 -21.73 15.71
C GLY A 8 -9.36 -20.57 15.60
N PRO A 9 -9.77 -19.98 16.74
CA PRO A 9 -10.87 -19.02 16.83
C PRO A 9 -10.75 -17.75 15.95
N ASN A 10 -9.58 -17.50 15.35
CA ASN A 10 -9.31 -16.31 14.53
C ASN A 10 -9.26 -16.57 13.01
N GLY A 11 -9.45 -17.81 12.54
CA GLY A 11 -9.36 -18.16 11.11
C GLY A 11 -10.21 -17.28 10.17
N PRO A 12 -11.51 -17.04 10.46
CA PRO A 12 -12.38 -16.22 9.62
C PRO A 12 -11.99 -14.73 9.60
N ALA A 13 -11.48 -14.21 10.72
CA ALA A 13 -11.04 -12.81 10.81
C ALA A 13 -9.78 -12.58 9.96
N VAL A 14 -8.85 -13.54 9.98
CA VAL A 14 -7.61 -13.46 9.17
C VAL A 14 -7.94 -13.49 7.67
N GLU A 15 -8.84 -14.37 7.22
CA GLU A 15 -9.24 -14.43 5.81
C GLU A 15 -9.90 -13.13 5.32
N GLN A 16 -10.73 -12.51 6.15
CA GLN A 16 -11.35 -11.23 5.84
C GLN A 16 -10.31 -10.12 5.69
N PHE A 17 -9.39 -9.99 6.65
CA PHE A 17 -8.36 -8.95 6.57
C PHE A 17 -7.38 -9.17 5.41
N LEU A 18 -7.06 -10.41 5.05
CA LEU A 18 -6.26 -10.72 3.87
C LEU A 18 -6.96 -10.29 2.58
N LYS A 19 -8.28 -10.49 2.51
CA LYS A 19 -9.10 -10.03 1.39
C LYS A 19 -9.11 -8.51 1.30
N GLU A 20 -9.33 -7.81 2.41
CA GLU A 20 -9.34 -6.35 2.48
C GLU A 20 -7.97 -5.73 2.13
N ALA A 21 -6.88 -6.33 2.61
CA ALA A 21 -5.53 -5.92 2.25
C ALA A 21 -5.27 -6.10 0.75
N LYS A 22 -5.71 -7.22 0.16
CA LYS A 22 -5.58 -7.48 -1.28
C LYS A 22 -6.37 -6.47 -2.11
N GLU A 23 -7.64 -6.25 -1.79
CA GLU A 23 -8.49 -5.27 -2.49
C GLU A 23 -7.90 -3.86 -2.40
N THR A 24 -7.32 -3.52 -1.26
CA THR A 24 -6.64 -2.23 -1.08
C THR A 24 -5.38 -2.14 -1.94
N CYS A 25 -4.51 -3.16 -1.95
CA CYS A 25 -3.32 -3.18 -2.82
C CYS A 25 -3.70 -3.08 -4.31
N GLU A 26 -4.77 -3.74 -4.75
CA GLU A 26 -5.26 -3.65 -6.12
C GLU A 26 -5.77 -2.23 -6.44
N ALA A 27 -6.52 -1.60 -5.54
CA ALA A 27 -6.99 -0.23 -5.70
C ALA A 27 -5.82 0.77 -5.76
N LEU A 28 -4.84 0.62 -4.87
CA LEU A 28 -3.65 1.46 -4.82
C LEU A 28 -2.78 1.31 -6.07
N ALA A 29 -2.57 0.08 -6.54
CA ALA A 29 -1.85 -0.19 -7.78
C ALA A 29 -2.56 0.38 -9.02
N ALA A 30 -3.91 0.33 -9.06
CA ALA A 30 -4.69 0.93 -10.14
C ALA A 30 -4.57 2.46 -10.15
N MET A 31 -4.59 3.11 -8.98
CA MET A 31 -4.39 4.55 -8.89
C MET A 31 -2.98 4.94 -9.35
N LEU A 32 -1.93 4.25 -8.88
CA LEU A 32 -0.55 4.46 -9.35
C LEU A 32 -0.41 4.28 -10.87
N GLY A 33 -1.02 3.23 -11.43
CA GLY A 33 -0.98 2.97 -12.88
C GLY A 33 -1.73 4.00 -13.73
N SER A 34 -2.59 4.82 -13.13
CA SER A 34 -3.32 5.90 -13.80
C SER A 34 -2.63 7.26 -13.74
N MET A 35 -1.55 7.39 -12.95
CA MET A 35 -0.79 8.62 -12.81
C MET A 35 0.29 8.71 -13.90
N ASP A 36 0.12 9.62 -14.87
CA ASP A 36 1.16 9.93 -15.86
C ASP A 36 2.13 10.99 -15.31
N ILE A 37 2.93 10.59 -14.32
CA ILE A 37 3.88 11.46 -13.61
C ILE A 37 5.02 11.90 -14.55
N ALA A 38 5.36 11.08 -15.54
CA ALA A 38 6.47 11.36 -16.46
C ALA A 38 6.18 12.53 -17.41
N ALA A 39 4.91 12.77 -17.77
CA ALA A 39 4.53 13.86 -18.67
C ALA A 39 4.61 15.26 -18.05
N VAL A 40 4.58 15.36 -16.72
CA VAL A 40 4.53 16.63 -15.99
C VAL A 40 5.93 17.28 -15.85
N ILE A 41 7.01 16.54 -16.13
CA ILE A 41 8.40 16.97 -15.93
C ILE A 41 8.93 17.78 -17.13
N THR A 42 8.43 19.00 -17.36
CA THR A 42 9.09 19.98 -18.27
C THR A 42 9.23 21.37 -17.62
N THR A 43 10.25 22.13 -18.04
CA THR A 43 10.88 23.21 -17.26
C THR A 43 10.19 24.59 -17.29
N ASP A 44 8.96 24.70 -17.75
CA ASP A 44 8.11 25.89 -17.55
C ASP A 44 6.70 25.42 -17.19
N LYS A 45 6.30 25.58 -15.92
CA LYS A 45 5.05 25.01 -15.40
C LYS A 45 3.86 25.88 -15.75
N THR A 46 2.88 25.30 -16.40
CA THR A 46 1.54 25.88 -16.55
C THR A 46 0.76 25.77 -15.24
N PRO A 47 -0.26 26.63 -15.02
CA PRO A 47 -1.16 26.49 -13.87
C PRO A 47 -1.86 25.13 -13.81
N GLU A 48 -2.10 24.49 -14.95
CA GLU A 48 -2.73 23.17 -15.01
C GLU A 48 -1.77 22.05 -14.55
N GLU A 49 -0.49 22.12 -14.94
CA GLU A 49 0.51 21.16 -14.46
C GLU A 49 0.74 21.30 -12.94
N TYR A 50 0.71 22.52 -12.40
CA TYR A 50 0.73 22.75 -10.95
C TYR A 50 -0.48 22.12 -10.25
N ARG A 51 -1.67 22.30 -10.81
CA ARG A 51 -2.91 21.72 -10.27
C ARG A 51 -2.84 20.19 -10.28
N LEU A 52 -2.37 19.60 -11.37
CA LEU A 52 -2.21 18.14 -11.48
C LEU A 52 -1.17 17.61 -10.49
N ALA A 53 -0.03 18.28 -10.33
CA ALA A 53 0.99 17.86 -9.37
C ALA A 53 0.49 17.94 -7.91
N ILE A 54 -0.33 18.94 -7.56
CA ILE A 54 -0.97 19.01 -6.25
C ILE A 54 -1.93 17.82 -6.04
N ILE A 55 -2.74 17.49 -7.05
CA ILE A 55 -3.63 16.32 -7.00
C ILE A 55 -2.82 15.05 -6.78
N TYR A 56 -1.75 14.83 -7.55
CA TYR A 56 -0.91 13.65 -7.41
C TYR A 56 -0.21 13.57 -6.05
N ARG A 57 0.29 14.70 -5.53
CA ARG A 57 0.85 14.76 -4.17
C ARG A 57 -0.17 14.32 -3.12
N ASP A 58 -1.39 14.84 -3.21
CA ASP A 58 -2.45 14.56 -2.23
C ASP A 58 -2.94 13.10 -2.33
N GLU A 59 -3.04 12.55 -3.56
CA GLU A 59 -3.35 11.14 -3.78
C GLU A 59 -2.24 10.23 -3.22
N LEU A 60 -0.96 10.54 -3.46
CA LEU A 60 0.18 9.78 -2.94
C LEU A 60 0.23 9.78 -1.40
N ASP A 61 -0.06 10.92 -0.74
CA ASP A 61 -0.15 10.98 0.73
C ASP A 61 -1.34 10.18 1.28
N GLY A 62 -2.47 10.19 0.56
CA GLY A 62 -3.61 9.33 0.84
C GLY A 62 -3.25 7.84 0.76
N MET A 63 -2.54 7.44 -0.29
CA MET A 63 -2.06 6.05 -0.46
C MET A 63 -1.08 5.65 0.64
N ARG A 64 -0.16 6.55 1.04
CA ARG A 64 0.77 6.31 2.14
C ARG A 64 0.03 6.07 3.45
N THR A 65 -0.98 6.88 3.75
CA THR A 65 -1.81 6.75 4.95
C THR A 65 -2.54 5.41 4.98
N ILE A 66 -3.20 5.05 3.89
CA ILE A 66 -3.94 3.79 3.77
C ILE A 66 -3.00 2.58 3.84
N GLY A 67 -1.89 2.62 3.09
CA GLY A 67 -0.89 1.55 3.10
C GLY A 67 -0.29 1.33 4.50
N SER A 68 0.03 2.40 5.23
CA SER A 68 0.57 2.33 6.60
C SER A 68 -0.44 1.74 7.59
N TYR A 69 -1.72 2.09 7.45
CA TYR A 69 -2.79 1.51 8.26
C TYR A 69 -2.90 0.00 8.03
N TRP A 70 -2.91 -0.44 6.77
CA TRP A 70 -3.01 -1.87 6.45
C TRP A 70 -1.77 -2.65 6.86
N GLN A 71 -0.58 -2.09 6.67
CA GLN A 71 0.65 -2.68 7.16
C GLN A 71 0.60 -2.89 8.68
N THR A 72 0.12 -1.90 9.42
CA THR A 72 -0.08 -2.02 10.88
C THR A 72 -1.04 -3.16 11.23
N SER A 73 -2.15 -3.29 10.50
CA SER A 73 -3.09 -4.40 10.66
C SER A 73 -2.45 -5.76 10.36
N VAL A 74 -1.64 -5.88 9.30
CA VAL A 74 -0.87 -7.09 8.95
C VAL A 74 0.13 -7.46 10.04
N ARG A 75 0.88 -6.49 10.56
CA ARG A 75 1.81 -6.69 11.69
C ARG A 75 1.08 -7.17 12.94
N ASN A 76 -0.07 -6.58 13.25
CA ASN A 76 -0.92 -7.02 14.36
C ASN A 76 -1.43 -8.45 14.18
N MET A 77 -1.87 -8.82 12.97
CA MET A 77 -2.27 -10.19 12.67
C MET A 77 -1.10 -11.16 12.82
N ARG A 78 0.09 -10.80 12.33
CA ARG A 78 1.29 -11.64 12.42
C ARG A 78 1.69 -11.91 13.87
N MET A 79 1.64 -10.91 14.75
CA MET A 79 1.92 -11.09 16.18
C MET A 79 0.97 -12.09 16.86
N ASN A 80 -0.26 -12.21 16.37
CA ASN A 80 -1.29 -13.09 16.92
C ASN A 80 -1.45 -14.40 16.15
N ALA A 81 -0.72 -14.58 15.04
CA ALA A 81 -0.81 -15.77 14.21
C ALA A 81 0.05 -16.90 14.81
N PRO A 82 -0.45 -18.14 14.83
CA PRO A 82 0.37 -19.28 15.18
C PRO A 82 1.52 -19.45 14.19
N GLU A 83 2.67 -19.92 14.67
CA GLU A 83 3.84 -20.21 13.84
C GLU A 83 3.48 -21.18 12.70
N GLY A 84 3.96 -20.90 11.49
CA GLY A 84 3.72 -21.73 10.32
C GLY A 84 3.44 -20.94 9.05
N GLU A 85 2.75 -21.57 8.10
CA GLU A 85 2.51 -21.03 6.75
C GLU A 85 1.78 -19.68 6.76
N MET A 86 0.84 -19.50 7.71
CA MET A 86 0.09 -18.25 7.85
C MET A 86 0.98 -17.08 8.32
N ALA A 87 1.83 -17.30 9.33
CA ALA A 87 2.79 -16.30 9.79
C ALA A 87 3.78 -15.92 8.69
N LYS A 88 4.17 -16.87 7.83
CA LYS A 88 5.01 -16.61 6.66
C LYS A 88 4.30 -15.76 5.60
N LYS A 89 3.06 -16.09 5.25
CA LYS A 89 2.26 -15.29 4.30
C LYS A 89 2.04 -13.86 4.79
N LEU A 90 1.78 -13.67 6.09
CA LEU A 90 1.65 -12.35 6.68
C LEU A 90 2.98 -11.57 6.67
N GLN A 91 4.12 -12.26 6.81
CA GLN A 91 5.44 -11.65 6.62
C GLN A 91 5.66 -11.20 5.18
N ASP A 92 5.36 -12.06 4.20
CA ASP A 92 5.51 -11.72 2.78
C ASP A 92 4.64 -10.50 2.40
N ILE A 93 3.44 -10.37 3.00
CA ILE A 93 2.56 -9.21 2.82
C ILE A 93 3.13 -7.95 3.48
N ASP A 94 3.67 -8.05 4.70
CA ASP A 94 4.31 -6.93 5.41
C ASP A 94 5.49 -6.36 4.62
N GLU A 95 6.35 -7.24 4.08
CA GLU A 95 7.47 -6.87 3.21
C GLU A 95 6.99 -6.23 1.89
N GLY A 96 5.87 -6.72 1.35
CA GLY A 96 5.20 -6.11 0.21
C GLY A 96 4.74 -4.68 0.49
N PHE A 97 4.17 -4.42 1.67
CA PHE A 97 3.81 -3.07 2.11
C PHE A 97 5.03 -2.18 2.33
N ASP A 98 6.12 -2.70 2.91
CA ASP A 98 7.37 -1.93 3.08
C ASP A 98 7.89 -1.43 1.73
N LYS A 99 7.93 -2.31 0.72
CA LYS A 99 8.34 -1.92 -0.64
C LYS A 99 7.39 -0.90 -1.26
N PHE A 100 6.09 -1.15 -1.19
CA PHE A 100 5.07 -0.26 -1.72
C PHE A 100 5.13 1.15 -1.10
N LEU A 101 5.30 1.24 0.22
CA LEU A 101 5.41 2.52 0.93
C LEU A 101 6.70 3.26 0.57
N ALA A 102 7.82 2.54 0.38
CA ALA A 102 9.06 3.14 -0.09
C ALA A 102 8.93 3.71 -1.51
N ASP A 103 8.28 2.97 -2.42
CA ASP A 103 8.04 3.43 -3.79
C ASP A 103 7.12 4.67 -3.82
N ILE A 104 6.10 4.74 -2.96
CA ILE A 104 5.24 5.93 -2.81
C ILE A 104 6.02 7.13 -2.29
N GLU A 105 6.86 6.96 -1.27
CA GLU A 105 7.61 8.08 -0.70
C GLU A 105 8.54 8.70 -1.75
N ILE A 106 9.21 7.88 -2.56
CA ILE A 106 10.04 8.36 -3.68
C ILE A 106 9.20 9.16 -4.69
N LEU A 107 8.02 8.67 -5.05
CA LEU A 107 7.12 9.38 -5.96
C LEU A 107 6.63 10.70 -5.35
N TYR A 108 6.29 10.70 -4.07
CA TYR A 108 5.85 11.89 -3.35
C TYR A 108 6.96 12.95 -3.33
N GLU A 109 8.18 12.56 -2.96
CA GLU A 109 9.35 13.46 -2.95
C GLU A 109 9.61 14.04 -4.33
N ASN A 110 9.52 13.23 -5.39
CA ASN A 110 9.70 13.71 -6.76
C ASN A 110 8.63 14.73 -7.18
N VAL A 111 7.36 14.49 -6.81
CA VAL A 111 6.27 15.43 -7.10
C VAL A 111 6.44 16.73 -6.31
N VAL A 112 6.83 16.66 -5.03
CA VAL A 112 7.12 17.84 -4.20
C VAL A 112 8.29 18.64 -4.78
N LEU A 113 9.41 17.98 -5.07
CA LEU A 113 10.58 18.62 -5.70
C LEU A 113 10.22 19.26 -7.03
N TRP A 114 9.36 18.63 -7.83
CA TRP A 114 8.88 19.22 -9.07
C TRP A 114 8.03 20.46 -8.81
N ILE A 115 7.12 20.47 -7.83
CA ILE A 115 6.31 21.66 -7.48
C ILE A 115 7.22 22.83 -7.05
N GLU A 116 8.26 22.54 -6.27
CA GLU A 116 9.15 23.53 -5.65
C GLU A 116 10.19 24.12 -6.61
N ASN A 117 10.66 23.37 -7.61
CA ASN A 117 11.69 23.79 -8.59
C ASN A 117 11.08 24.10 -9.94
#